data_AF-A0A165EXJ5-F1
#
_entry.id   AF-A0A165EXJ5-F1
#
_cell.length_a   1.000
_cell.length_b   1.000
_cell.length_c   1.000
_cell.angle_alpha   90.00
_cell.angle_beta   90.00
_cell.angle_gamma   90.00
#
_symmetry.space_group_name_H-M   'P 1'
#
loop_
_entity.id
_entity.type
_entity.pdbx_description
1 polymer ?
#
loop_
_entity_poly.entity_id
_entity_poly.type
_entity_poly.pdbx_seq_one_letter_code
_entity_poly.pdbx_strand_id
1 'polypeptide(L)'
;MDHRLSLPSPCLPAEICDYILDYLWDDHKTLQVCSLVTREWLPETRRHLFHFVRIISNERRVAFEDVISHSGGAVALGVRVLDLWERNTIPVSLPQMLASLGRLEKLTLRVYVLDDCSSSAETIAWPVLPMVKTLHVKISVVNDIASLQRFICACPSLSSLNIQI
;
A
#
# COMPACT_ATOMS: atom_id res chain seq x y z
N MET A 1 35.84 -7.96 46.30
CA MET A 1 35.48 -8.67 45.06
C MET A 1 33.98 -8.52 44.93
N ASP A 2 33.54 -7.44 44.27
CA ASP A 2 32.12 -7.08 44.22
C ASP A 2 31.48 -7.66 42.97
N HIS A 3 30.88 -8.85 43.11
CA HIS A 3 29.95 -9.38 42.12
C HIS A 3 28.62 -8.64 42.27
N ARG A 4 28.55 -7.41 41.75
CA ARG A 4 27.26 -6.78 41.48
C ARG A 4 26.58 -7.57 40.36
N LEU A 5 25.70 -8.48 40.75
CA LEU A 5 24.74 -9.10 39.83
C LEU A 5 23.93 -7.95 39.21
N SER A 6 24.25 -7.59 37.96
CA SER A 6 23.40 -6.75 37.14
C SER A 6 22.13 -7.54 36.87
N LEU A 7 21.12 -7.37 37.72
CA LEU A 7 19.77 -7.83 37.41
C LEU A 7 19.39 -7.22 36.05
N PRO A 8 18.94 -8.02 35.07
CA PRO A 8 18.46 -7.46 33.82
C PRO A 8 17.37 -6.45 34.15
N SER A 9 17.47 -5.25 33.57
CA SER A 9 16.43 -4.23 33.66
C SER A 9 15.08 -4.89 33.37
N PRO A 10 14.01 -4.56 34.13
CA PRO A 10 12.70 -5.12 33.84
C PRO A 10 12.29 -4.73 32.42
N CYS A 11 12.32 -5.70 31.51
CA CYS A 11 11.84 -5.56 30.15
C CYS A 11 10.41 -6.09 30.07
N LEU A 12 9.53 -5.34 29.44
CA LEU A 12 8.21 -5.85 29.08
C LEU A 12 8.38 -6.99 28.07
N PRO A 13 7.57 -8.06 28.15
CA PRO A 13 7.54 -9.08 27.10
C PRO A 13 7.22 -8.46 25.74
N ALA A 14 7.75 -9.05 24.66
CA ALA A 14 7.56 -8.55 23.30
C ALA A 14 6.07 -8.52 22.92
N GLU A 15 5.30 -9.53 23.33
CA GLU A 15 3.85 -9.62 23.08
C GLU A 15 3.08 -8.44 23.68
N ILE A 16 3.53 -7.95 24.85
CA ILE A 16 2.91 -6.79 25.49
C ILE A 16 3.29 -5.50 24.74
N CYS A 17 4.53 -5.39 24.26
CA CYS A 17 4.94 -4.27 23.42
C CYS A 17 4.14 -4.25 22.10
N ASP A 18 3.99 -5.40 21.45
CA ASP A 18 3.22 -5.55 20.20
C ASP A 18 1.76 -5.16 20.41
N TYR A 19 1.16 -5.62 21.51
CA TYR A 19 -0.20 -5.24 21.89
C TYR A 19 -0.36 -3.74 22.15
N ILE A 20 0.63 -3.07 22.73
CA ILE A 20 0.61 -1.61 22.90
C ILE A 20 0.71 -0.91 21.53
N LEU A 21 1.61 -1.37 20.65
CA LEU A 21 1.79 -0.82 19.32
C LEU A 21 0.54 -1.01 18.45
N ASP A 22 -0.23 -2.08 18.68
CA ASP A 22 -1.53 -2.32 18.04
C ASP A 22 -2.57 -1.24 18.29
N TYR A 23 -2.56 -0.62 19.46
CA TYR A 23 -3.46 0.50 19.75
C TYR A 23 -3.07 1.80 19.02
N LEU A 24 -1.87 1.86 18.45
CA LEU A 24 -1.37 3.03 17.72
C LEU A 24 -1.58 2.92 16.20
N TRP A 25 -2.37 1.95 15.73
CA TRP A 25 -2.56 1.63 14.32
C TRP A 25 -2.94 2.83 13.44
N ASP A 26 -3.61 3.86 13.98
CA ASP A 26 -4.00 5.08 13.26
C ASP A 26 -3.09 6.30 13.55
N ASP A 27 -2.25 6.24 14.59
CA ASP A 27 -1.28 7.29 14.93
C ASP A 27 0.09 7.03 14.30
N HIS A 28 0.17 7.30 13.00
CA HIS A 28 1.40 7.15 12.23
C HIS A 28 2.57 7.99 12.78
N LYS A 29 2.31 9.14 13.43
CA LYS A 29 3.39 9.99 13.98
C LYS A 29 4.03 9.30 15.17
N THR A 30 3.21 8.79 16.08
CA THR A 30 3.70 8.04 17.23
C THR A 30 4.39 6.75 16.79
N LEU A 31 3.81 6.00 15.85
CA LEU A 31 4.44 4.79 15.29
C LEU A 31 5.82 5.05 14.66
N GLN A 32 6.01 6.19 13.99
CA GLN A 32 7.33 6.58 13.46
C GLN A 32 8.35 6.77 14.57
N VAL A 33 7.97 7.45 15.67
CA VAL A 33 8.86 7.62 16.83
C VAL A 33 9.16 6.27 17.47
N CYS A 34 8.13 5.43 17.69
CA CYS A 34 8.28 4.08 18.23
C CYS A 34 9.22 3.21 17.38
N SER A 35 9.20 3.35 16.06
CA SER A 35 10.07 2.59 15.16
C SER A 35 11.57 2.87 15.36
N LEU A 36 11.91 3.98 16.03
CA LEU A 36 13.28 4.40 16.31
C LEU A 36 13.76 4.05 17.73
N VAL A 37 12.87 3.57 18.61
CA VAL A 37 13.19 3.28 20.02
C VAL A 37 14.05 2.03 20.15
N THR A 38 13.64 0.92 19.52
CA THR A 38 14.36 -0.36 19.54
C THR A 38 14.09 -1.16 18.27
N ARG A 39 15.01 -2.06 17.92
CA ARG A 39 14.86 -2.97 16.77
C ARG A 39 13.70 -3.95 16.94
N GLU A 40 13.36 -4.30 18.18
CA GLU A 40 12.27 -5.23 18.50
C GLU A 40 10.90 -4.68 18.09
N TRP A 41 10.73 -3.35 18.07
CA TRP A 41 9.46 -2.71 17.72
C TRP A 41 9.32 -2.48 16.21
N LEU A 42 10.38 -2.69 15.43
CA LEU A 42 10.37 -2.47 13.98
C LEU A 42 9.34 -3.32 13.24
N PRO A 43 9.16 -4.63 13.51
CA PRO A 43 8.18 -5.45 12.80
C PRO A 43 6.76 -4.90 12.92
N GLU A 44 6.29 -4.65 14.15
CA GLU A 44 4.92 -4.17 14.40
C GLU A 44 4.71 -2.72 13.95
N THR A 45 5.67 -1.83 14.23
CA THR A 45 5.56 -0.44 13.75
C THR A 45 5.52 -0.38 12.23
N ARG A 46 6.37 -1.12 11.51
CA ARG A 46 6.36 -1.19 10.04
C ARG A 46 5.07 -1.80 9.51
N ARG A 47 4.53 -2.83 10.18
CA ARG A 47 3.25 -3.44 9.78
C ARG A 47 2.15 -2.39 9.75
N HIS A 48 2.00 -1.58 10.79
CA HIS A 48 1.00 -0.52 10.83
C HIS A 48 1.32 0.63 9.87
N LEU A 49 2.57 1.12 9.86
CA LEU A 49 2.99 2.24 9.01
C LEU A 49 2.81 1.98 7.51
N PHE A 50 3.01 0.75 7.07
CA PHE A 50 2.88 0.37 5.66
C PHE A 50 1.52 -0.27 5.33
N HIS A 51 0.66 -0.52 6.31
CA HIS A 51 -0.66 -1.13 6.08
C HIS A 51 -1.50 -0.29 5.11
N PHE A 52 -1.55 1.02 5.36
CA PHE A 52 -2.32 1.99 4.58
C PHE A 52 -1.40 3.00 3.91
N VAL A 53 -1.35 2.98 2.57
CA VAL A 53 -0.57 3.93 1.77
C VAL A 53 -1.51 4.82 0.97
N ARG A 54 -1.37 6.13 1.14
CA ARG A 54 -2.08 7.14 0.35
C ARG A 54 -1.11 7.97 -0.48
N ILE A 55 -1.32 7.96 -1.79
CA ILE A 55 -0.51 8.65 -2.78
C ILE A 55 -1.38 9.69 -3.49
N ILE A 56 -1.14 10.97 -3.20
CA ILE A 56 -1.96 12.09 -3.70
C ILE A 56 -1.29 12.91 -4.81
N SER A 57 -0.05 12.55 -5.19
CA SER A 57 0.72 13.30 -6.19
C SER A 57 1.66 12.38 -6.95
N ASN A 58 2.07 12.81 -8.14
CA ASN A 58 2.97 12.04 -9.01
C ASN A 58 4.35 11.87 -8.36
N GLU A 59 4.87 12.91 -7.69
CA GLU A 59 6.16 12.85 -7.01
C GLU A 59 6.16 11.80 -5.90
N ARG A 60 5.05 11.68 -5.15
CA ARG A 60 4.89 10.64 -4.13
C ARG A 60 4.76 9.25 -4.74
N ARG A 61 4.13 9.12 -5.91
CA ARG A 61 4.03 7.84 -6.63
C ARG A 61 5.40 7.37 -7.07
N VAL A 62 6.18 8.24 -7.72
CA VAL A 62 7.56 7.93 -8.14
C VAL A 62 8.43 7.57 -6.95
N ALA A 63 8.39 8.37 -5.87
CA ALA A 63 9.14 8.04 -4.66
C ALA A 63 8.72 6.70 -4.04
N PHE A 64 7.44 6.34 -4.11
CA PHE A 64 6.95 5.06 -3.61
C PHE A 64 7.36 3.89 -4.50
N GLU A 65 7.32 4.05 -5.83
CA GLU A 65 7.85 3.08 -6.80
C GLU A 65 9.35 2.82 -6.57
N ASP A 66 10.13 3.88 -6.33
CA ASP A 66 11.54 3.77 -5.98
C ASP A 66 11.73 2.99 -4.67
N VAL A 67 10.96 3.31 -3.63
CA VAL A 67 11.03 2.61 -2.34
C VAL A 67 10.68 1.13 -2.48
N ILE A 68 9.65 0.78 -3.25
CA ILE A 68 9.29 -0.63 -3.52
C ILE A 68 10.45 -1.34 -4.22
N SER A 69 11.02 -0.70 -5.23
CA SER A 69 12.09 -1.28 -6.07
C SER A 69 13.38 -1.50 -5.27
N HIS A 70 13.75 -0.58 -4.38
CA HIS A 70 15.00 -0.65 -3.60
C HIS A 70 14.87 -1.44 -2.29
N SER A 71 13.65 -1.67 -1.78
CA SER A 71 13.43 -2.38 -0.52
C SER A 71 13.32 -3.91 -0.65
N GLY A 72 13.57 -4.46 -1.84
CA GLY A 72 13.46 -5.90 -2.09
C GLY A 72 12.04 -6.45 -1.85
N GLY A 73 11.01 -5.62 -2.00
CA GLY A 73 9.61 -6.00 -1.78
C GLY A 73 9.15 -6.02 -0.32
N ALA A 74 10.02 -5.72 0.66
CA ALA A 74 9.63 -5.72 2.07
C ALA A 74 8.49 -4.73 2.38
N VAL A 75 8.54 -3.53 1.77
CA VAL A 75 7.47 -2.53 1.90
C VAL A 75 6.20 -3.02 1.20
N ALA A 76 6.32 -3.56 0.00
CA ALA A 76 5.18 -4.05 -0.79
C ALA A 76 4.39 -5.16 -0.06
N LEU A 77 5.07 -6.03 0.68
CA LEU A 77 4.44 -7.08 1.50
C LEU A 77 3.67 -6.53 2.71
N GLY A 78 3.93 -5.29 3.13
CA GLY A 78 3.21 -4.61 4.22
C GLY A 78 1.92 -3.94 3.77
N VAL A 79 1.81 -3.58 2.48
CA VAL A 79 0.67 -2.82 1.94
C VAL A 79 -0.58 -3.68 1.85
N ARG A 80 -1.67 -3.23 2.47
CA ARG A 80 -3.00 -3.86 2.43
C ARG A 80 -4.05 -2.95 1.85
N VAL A 81 -3.90 -1.65 2.07
CA VAL A 81 -4.81 -0.63 1.56
C VAL A 81 -4.00 0.41 0.79
N LEU A 82 -4.41 0.66 -0.44
CA LEU A 82 -3.79 1.65 -1.32
C LEU A 82 -4.84 2.64 -1.81
N ASP A 83 -4.59 3.93 -1.61
CA ASP A 83 -5.41 5.05 -2.09
C ASP A 83 -4.56 5.90 -3.03
N LEU A 84 -4.81 5.77 -4.34
CA LEU A 84 -4.08 6.45 -5.40
C LEU A 84 -4.93 7.57 -5.99
N TRP A 85 -4.31 8.72 -6.13
CA TRP A 85 -4.84 9.84 -6.91
C TRP A 85 -3.92 10.13 -8.09
N GLU A 86 -4.42 9.89 -9.29
CA GLU A 86 -3.77 10.25 -10.53
C GLU A 86 -4.58 11.36 -11.21
N ARG A 87 -3.95 12.51 -11.40
CA ARG A 87 -4.59 13.67 -12.03
C ARG A 87 -4.45 13.65 -13.55
N ASN A 88 -3.49 12.89 -14.05
CA ASN A 88 -3.18 12.77 -15.47
C ASN A 88 -3.69 11.42 -16.01
N THR A 89 -3.09 10.97 -17.11
CA THR A 89 -3.24 9.60 -17.60
C THR A 89 -2.49 8.62 -16.70
N ILE A 90 -2.96 7.37 -16.69
CA ILE A 90 -2.32 6.30 -15.94
C ILE A 90 -0.94 6.02 -16.54
N PRO A 91 0.14 6.07 -15.74
CA PRO A 91 1.47 5.76 -16.23
C PRO A 91 1.63 4.25 -16.41
N VAL A 92 2.45 3.85 -17.38
CA VAL A 92 2.77 2.44 -17.68
C VAL A 92 3.39 1.71 -16.47
N SER A 93 4.03 2.45 -15.56
CA SER A 93 4.61 1.87 -14.33
C SER A 93 3.56 1.46 -13.29
N LEU A 94 2.33 2.01 -13.35
CA LEU A 94 1.31 1.77 -12.32
C LEU A 94 0.85 0.30 -12.28
N PRO A 95 0.55 -0.37 -13.41
CA PRO A 95 0.34 -1.82 -13.43
C PRO A 95 1.50 -2.62 -12.81
N GLN A 96 2.75 -2.26 -13.12
CA GLN A 96 3.93 -2.95 -12.56
C GLN A 96 4.05 -2.74 -11.05
N MET A 97 3.81 -1.53 -10.57
CA MET A 97 3.76 -1.23 -9.15
C MET A 97 2.66 -2.06 -8.47
N LEU A 98 1.44 -2.09 -9.02
CA LEU A 98 0.34 -2.88 -8.47
C LEU A 98 0.65 -4.38 -8.44
N ALA A 99 1.36 -4.90 -9.46
CA ALA A 99 1.79 -6.30 -9.51
C ALA A 99 2.73 -6.68 -8.34
N SER A 100 3.52 -5.72 -7.83
CA SER A 100 4.38 -5.95 -6.67
C SER A 100 3.60 -6.07 -5.35
N LEU A 101 2.38 -5.53 -5.30
CA LEU A 101 1.55 -5.46 -4.10
C LEU A 101 0.68 -6.72 -3.93
N GLY A 102 1.32 -7.89 -3.83
CA GLY A 102 0.64 -9.19 -3.84
C GLY A 102 -0.34 -9.47 -2.68
N ARG A 103 -0.36 -8.61 -1.65
CA ARG A 103 -1.27 -8.72 -0.49
C ARG A 103 -2.26 -7.57 -0.41
N LEU A 104 -2.43 -6.78 -1.46
CA LEU A 104 -3.38 -5.67 -1.48
C LEU A 104 -4.82 -6.19 -1.33
N GLU A 105 -5.55 -5.67 -0.34
CA GLU A 105 -6.92 -6.08 -0.01
C GLU A 105 -7.95 -5.03 -0.44
N LYS A 106 -7.57 -3.75 -0.36
CA LYS A 106 -8.41 -2.62 -0.74
C LYS A 106 -7.64 -1.68 -1.65
N LEU A 107 -8.20 -1.40 -2.81
CA LEU A 107 -7.67 -0.45 -3.78
C LEU A 107 -8.69 0.66 -4.00
N THR A 108 -8.24 1.90 -3.83
CA THR A 108 -8.96 3.11 -4.21
C THR A 108 -8.18 3.79 -5.31
N LEU A 109 -8.76 3.89 -6.51
CA LEU A 109 -8.16 4.54 -7.66
C LEU A 109 -9.00 5.75 -8.04
N ARG A 110 -8.43 6.95 -7.90
CA ARG A 110 -9.04 8.22 -8.31
C ARG A 110 -8.28 8.72 -9.53
N VAL A 111 -8.88 8.63 -10.70
CA VAL A 111 -8.25 8.96 -11.98
C VAL A 111 -9.07 10.01 -12.71
N TYR A 112 -8.40 10.89 -13.44
CA TYR A 112 -9.11 11.82 -14.33
C TYR A 112 -9.72 11.05 -15.51
N VAL A 113 -8.92 10.21 -16.16
CA VAL A 113 -9.30 9.38 -17.31
C VAL A 113 -8.71 7.98 -17.12
N LEU A 114 -9.54 6.94 -17.29
CA LEU A 114 -9.14 5.53 -17.36
C LEU A 114 -9.21 5.13 -18.84
N ASP A 115 -8.11 5.31 -19.56
CA ASP A 115 -8.05 5.09 -21.01
C ASP A 115 -6.73 4.41 -21.36
N ASP A 116 -6.77 3.52 -22.35
CA ASP A 116 -5.63 2.79 -22.90
C ASP A 116 -4.75 3.67 -23.81
N CYS A 117 -5.10 4.95 -23.98
CA CYS A 117 -4.45 5.85 -24.92
C CYS A 117 -3.08 6.35 -24.43
N SER A 118 -2.07 5.48 -24.49
CA SER A 118 -0.72 5.93 -24.84
C SER A 118 -0.60 5.94 -26.36
N SER A 119 0.21 6.81 -26.94
CA SER A 119 0.38 7.01 -28.40
C SER A 119 0.87 5.77 -29.18
N SER A 120 0.99 4.62 -28.52
CA SER A 120 1.31 3.29 -29.05
C SER A 120 0.13 2.37 -28.74
N ALA A 121 -0.33 1.59 -29.73
CA ALA A 121 -1.54 0.76 -29.72
C ALA A 121 -1.57 -0.41 -28.71
N GLU A 122 -0.89 -0.30 -27.57
CA GLU A 122 -0.82 -1.33 -26.54
C GLU A 122 -1.84 -1.03 -25.42
N THR A 123 -2.87 -1.87 -25.36
CA THR A 123 -3.84 -1.90 -24.26
C THR A 123 -3.13 -2.07 -22.92
N ILE A 124 -3.54 -1.34 -21.88
CA ILE A 124 -2.98 -1.49 -20.54
C ILE A 124 -3.26 -2.90 -20.04
N ALA A 125 -2.20 -3.69 -19.86
CA ALA A 125 -2.27 -5.01 -19.27
C ALA A 125 -2.26 -4.91 -17.74
N TRP A 126 -3.45 -4.98 -17.13
CA TRP A 126 -3.59 -5.00 -15.67
C TRP A 126 -3.09 -6.32 -15.08
N PRO A 127 -2.30 -6.30 -13.99
CA PRO A 127 -1.87 -7.53 -13.32
C PRO A 127 -3.05 -8.18 -12.61
N VAL A 128 -3.00 -9.49 -12.39
CA VAL A 128 -3.96 -10.14 -11.50
C VAL A 128 -3.71 -9.66 -10.06
N LEU A 129 -4.77 -9.17 -9.42
CA LEU A 129 -4.80 -8.67 -8.05
C LEU A 129 -5.62 -9.64 -7.18
N PRO A 130 -5.04 -10.80 -6.79
CA PRO A 130 -5.82 -11.93 -6.27
C PRO A 130 -6.43 -11.69 -4.89
N MET A 131 -5.89 -10.74 -4.11
CA MET A 131 -6.32 -10.47 -2.74
C MET A 131 -7.26 -9.26 -2.62
N VAL A 132 -7.47 -8.51 -3.70
CA VAL A 132 -8.30 -7.30 -3.67
C VAL A 132 -9.77 -7.69 -3.51
N LYS A 133 -10.32 -7.40 -2.33
CA LYS A 133 -11.72 -7.63 -1.95
C LYS A 133 -12.57 -6.38 -2.15
N THR A 134 -11.98 -5.21 -1.95
CA THR A 134 -12.66 -3.92 -2.06
C THR A 134 -12.00 -3.07 -3.13
N LEU A 135 -12.76 -2.71 -4.17
CA LEU A 135 -12.32 -1.82 -5.23
C LEU A 135 -13.21 -0.57 -5.24
N HIS A 136 -12.60 0.60 -5.05
CA HIS A 136 -13.25 1.89 -5.24
C HIS A 136 -12.59 2.59 -6.44
N VAL A 137 -13.39 2.89 -7.45
CA VAL A 137 -12.92 3.57 -8.65
C VAL A 137 -13.69 4.88 -8.79
N LYS A 138 -12.96 5.99 -8.80
CA LYS A 138 -13.51 7.32 -9.09
C LYS A 138 -12.90 7.83 -10.39
N ILE A 139 -13.72 8.00 -11.40
CA ILE A 139 -13.31 8.45 -12.74
C ILE A 139 -14.02 9.78 -13.01
N SER A 140 -13.31 10.78 -13.52
CA SER A 140 -13.94 12.06 -13.89
C SER A 140 -14.47 12.05 -15.33
N VAL A 141 -13.81 11.33 -16.24
CA VAL A 141 -14.18 11.24 -17.65
C VAL A 141 -14.01 9.79 -18.12
N VAL A 142 -15.08 9.21 -18.68
CA VAL A 142 -15.09 7.84 -19.19
C VAL A 142 -15.04 7.87 -20.71
N ASN A 143 -13.91 7.43 -21.28
CA ASN A 143 -13.72 7.31 -22.72
C ASN A 143 -13.97 5.89 -23.22
N ASP A 144 -13.47 4.88 -22.48
CA ASP A 144 -13.62 3.46 -22.81
C ASP A 144 -14.12 2.67 -21.60
N ILE A 145 -15.24 1.99 -21.77
CA ILE A 145 -15.80 1.08 -20.76
C ILE A 145 -15.00 -0.24 -20.73
N ALA A 146 -14.37 -0.63 -21.84
CA ALA A 146 -13.60 -1.87 -21.90
C ALA A 146 -12.35 -1.81 -21.04
N SER A 147 -11.63 -0.67 -20.97
CA SER A 147 -10.51 -0.50 -20.03
C SER A 147 -10.96 -0.65 -18.57
N LEU A 148 -12.12 -0.08 -18.21
CA LEU A 148 -12.72 -0.25 -16.88
C LEU A 148 -13.06 -1.73 -16.60
N GLN A 149 -13.67 -2.42 -17.57
CA GLN A 149 -13.99 -3.83 -17.43
C GLN A 149 -12.73 -4.68 -17.23
N ARG A 150 -11.66 -4.46 -18.03
CA ARG A 150 -10.38 -5.17 -17.89
C ARG A 150 -9.79 -4.97 -16.49
N PHE A 151 -9.85 -3.74 -15.98
CA PHE A 151 -9.36 -3.43 -14.64
C PHE A 151 -10.19 -4.12 -13.53
N ILE A 152 -11.52 -4.15 -13.66
CA ILE A 152 -12.38 -4.87 -12.70
C ILE A 152 -12.09 -6.38 -12.75
N CYS A 153 -11.96 -6.96 -13.95
CA CYS A 153 -11.64 -8.38 -14.14
C CYS A 153 -10.26 -8.77 -13.58
N ALA A 154 -9.34 -7.82 -13.41
CA ALA A 154 -8.06 -8.05 -12.77
C ALA A 154 -8.17 -8.41 -11.28
N CYS A 155 -9.33 -8.18 -10.64
CA CYS A 155 -9.58 -8.45 -9.23
C CYS A 155 -10.53 -9.66 -9.06
N PRO A 156 -10.06 -10.92 -9.12
CA PRO A 156 -10.92 -12.10 -9.11
C PRO A 156 -11.65 -12.35 -7.77
N SER A 157 -11.13 -11.84 -6.65
CA SER A 157 -11.69 -12.03 -5.31
C SER A 157 -12.59 -10.86 -4.85
N LEU A 158 -13.06 -10.05 -5.79
CA LEU A 158 -13.78 -8.82 -5.50
C LEU A 158 -15.14 -9.11 -4.85
N SER A 159 -15.37 -8.59 -3.64
CA SER A 159 -16.63 -8.70 -2.91
C SER A 159 -17.37 -7.37 -2.76
N SER A 160 -16.66 -6.25 -2.86
CA SER A 160 -17.22 -4.91 -2.76
C SER A 160 -16.67 -4.03 -3.88
N LEU A 161 -17.56 -3.58 -4.76
CA LEU A 161 -17.25 -2.66 -5.84
C LEU A 161 -18.00 -1.34 -5.65
N ASN A 162 -17.29 -0.22 -5.69
CA ASN A 162 -17.87 1.11 -5.71
C ASN A 162 -17.30 1.89 -6.90
N ILE A 163 -18.18 2.34 -7.79
CA ILE A 163 -17.81 3.13 -8.97
C ILE A 163 -18.49 4.48 -8.84
N GLN A 164 -17.71 5.55 -8.93
CA GLN A 164 -18.18 6.92 -9.03
C GLN A 164 -17.68 7.51 -10.35
N ILE A 165 -18.61 7.95 -11.20
CA ILE A 165 -18.35 8.63 -12.48
C ILE A 165 -18.86 10.07 -12.34
#